data_AF-A0A7C5XGM4-F1
#
_entry.id   AF-A0A7C5XGM4-F1
#
_cell.length_a   1.000
_cell.length_b   1.000
_cell.length_c   1.000
_cell.angle_alpha   90.00
_cell.angle_beta   90.00
_cell.angle_gamma   90.00
#
_symmetry.space_group_name_H-M   'P 1'
#
loop_
_entity.id
_entity.type
_entity.pdbx_description
1 polymer ?
#
loop_
_entity_poly.entity_id
_entity_poly.type
_entity_poly.pdbx_seq_one_letter_code
_entity_poly.pdbx_strand_id
1 'polypeptide(L)'
;VKVRLHPEYPGRGFREYTIRTSEASALFWISREDLKNLAVGKAVRLMELFNIKIDRVEVYAVEASFLSEAYEDAKKMNAPLIHWVPIGEDIPCEVVMPDAVVIEGVTEKACGNLRPDEIVQFERFGFVRIDRVEEKILAYFAHK
;
A
#
# COMPACT_ATOMS: atom_id res chain seq x y z
N VAL A 1 -8.34 1.61 11.19
CA VAL A 1 -9.01 0.83 10.12
C VAL A 1 -8.54 -0.62 10.23
N LYS A 2 -9.46 -1.59 10.09
CA LYS A 2 -9.15 -3.03 10.15
C LYS A 2 -9.26 -3.62 8.76
N VAL A 3 -8.16 -4.17 8.26
CA VAL A 3 -8.05 -4.75 6.92
C VAL A 3 -7.81 -6.24 7.06
N ARG A 4 -8.46 -7.08 6.23
CA ARG A 4 -8.30 -8.53 6.31
C ARG A 4 -6.92 -8.95 5.83
N LEU A 5 -6.32 -9.95 6.47
CA LEU A 5 -5.07 -10.56 5.98
C LEU A 5 -5.28 -11.44 4.74
N HIS A 6 -6.49 -11.97 4.55
CA HIS A 6 -6.85 -12.71 3.35
C HIS A 6 -8.31 -12.44 2.96
N PRO A 7 -8.59 -12.15 1.68
CA PRO A 7 -9.95 -11.85 1.23
C PRO A 7 -10.92 -13.02 1.47
N GLU A 8 -10.50 -14.24 1.12
CA GLU A 8 -11.34 -15.45 1.17
C GLU A 8 -11.22 -16.28 2.46
N TYR A 9 -10.28 -15.98 3.36
CA TYR A 9 -10.08 -16.74 4.61
C TYR A 9 -10.16 -15.84 5.85
N PRO A 10 -11.38 -15.49 6.31
CA PRO A 10 -11.58 -14.56 7.43
C PRO A 10 -10.91 -15.01 8.74
N GLY A 11 -10.73 -16.32 8.93
CA GLY A 11 -10.08 -16.89 10.12
C GLY A 11 -8.59 -16.55 10.25
N ARG A 12 -7.96 -15.97 9.20
CA ARG A 12 -6.56 -15.50 9.26
C ARG A 12 -6.40 -14.17 10.00
N GLY A 13 -7.50 -13.51 10.37
CA GLY A 13 -7.46 -12.28 11.15
C GLY A 13 -7.28 -11.01 10.32
N PHE A 14 -6.85 -9.95 10.98
CA PHE A 14 -6.81 -8.60 10.45
C PHE A 14 -5.47 -7.92 10.75
N ARG A 15 -5.07 -7.03 9.85
CA ARG A 15 -4.11 -5.97 10.12
C ARG A 15 -4.88 -4.71 10.51
N GLU A 16 -4.43 -4.02 11.56
CA GLU A 16 -5.07 -2.82 12.07
C GLU A 16 -4.12 -1.64 11.96
N TYR A 17 -4.62 -0.53 11.38
CA TYR A 17 -3.85 0.70 11.24
C TYR A 17 -4.53 1.83 11.99
N THR A 18 -3.72 2.62 12.69
CA THR A 18 -4.11 3.92 13.22
C THR A 18 -3.67 4.99 12.24
N ILE A 19 -4.62 5.56 11.49
CA ILE A 19 -4.33 6.67 10.58
C ILE A 19 -4.19 7.92 11.42
N ARG A 20 -2.95 8.38 11.60
CA ARG A 20 -2.67 9.62 12.28
C ARG A 20 -2.87 10.78 11.31
N THR A 21 -3.49 11.83 11.81
CA THR A 21 -3.58 13.11 11.10
C THR A 21 -2.66 14.09 11.81
N SER A 22 -1.81 14.78 11.04
CA SER A 22 -1.07 15.96 11.52
C SER A 22 -1.64 17.17 10.81
N GLU A 23 -2.00 18.21 11.56
CA GLU A 23 -2.39 19.51 10.99
C GLU A 23 -3.48 19.40 9.90
N ALA A 24 -4.51 18.59 10.16
CA ALA A 24 -5.66 18.32 9.28
C ALA A 24 -5.39 17.48 8.02
N SER A 25 -4.22 16.83 7.89
CA SER A 25 -3.92 15.92 6.77
C SER A 25 -3.43 14.55 7.24
N ALA A 26 -3.71 13.52 6.45
CA ALA A 26 -3.14 12.18 6.61
C ALA A 26 -2.18 11.92 5.45
N LEU A 27 -1.02 11.33 5.75
CA LEU A 27 0.03 11.10 4.76
C LEU A 27 0.19 9.60 4.48
N PHE A 28 0.34 9.27 3.20
CA PHE A 28 0.43 7.89 2.73
C PHE A 28 1.51 7.75 1.68
N TRP A 29 2.25 6.66 1.74
CA TRP A 29 3.01 6.13 0.62
C TRP A 29 2.07 5.46 -0.37
N ILE A 30 2.29 5.73 -1.66
CA ILE A 30 1.69 5.01 -2.79
C ILE A 30 2.79 4.54 -3.73
N SER A 31 2.51 3.57 -4.59
CA SER A 31 3.51 3.12 -5.55
C SER A 31 3.85 4.23 -6.55
N ARG A 32 5.12 4.30 -6.96
CA ARG A 32 5.57 5.21 -8.02
C ARG A 32 4.84 4.95 -9.35
N GLU A 33 4.45 3.70 -9.59
CA GLU A 33 3.72 3.35 -10.80
C GLU A 33 2.29 3.89 -10.79
N ASP A 34 1.61 3.84 -9.64
CA ASP A 34 0.30 4.47 -9.49
C ASP A 34 0.39 5.98 -9.66
N LEU A 35 1.39 6.62 -9.04
CA LEU A 35 1.64 8.06 -9.15
C LEU A 35 1.66 8.55 -10.61
N LYS A 36 2.35 7.83 -11.51
CA LYS A 36 2.45 8.18 -12.95
C LYS A 36 1.10 8.18 -13.65
N ASN A 37 0.14 7.40 -13.14
CA ASN A 37 -1.19 7.24 -13.72
C ASN A 37 -2.24 8.18 -13.09
N LEU A 38 -1.86 8.99 -12.10
CA LEU A 38 -2.76 9.95 -11.47
C LEU A 38 -2.90 11.23 -12.29
N ALA A 39 -4.10 11.79 -12.28
CA ALA A 39 -4.40 13.05 -12.97
C ALA A 39 -5.35 13.91 -12.12
N VAL A 40 -5.12 15.22 -12.16
CA VAL A 40 -5.93 16.21 -11.43
C VAL A 40 -7.41 16.09 -11.82
N GLY A 41 -8.28 16.16 -10.82
CA GLY A 41 -9.73 16.01 -10.93
C GLY A 41 -10.22 14.56 -11.02
N LYS A 42 -9.33 13.56 -11.13
CA LYS A 42 -9.73 12.15 -11.12
C LYS A 42 -9.91 11.63 -9.70
N ALA A 43 -10.82 10.67 -9.56
CA ALA A 43 -11.03 9.94 -8.32
C ALA A 43 -10.15 8.69 -8.27
N VAL A 44 -9.68 8.31 -7.09
CA VAL A 44 -8.90 7.11 -6.80
C VAL A 44 -9.43 6.50 -5.50
N ARG A 45 -9.44 5.17 -5.39
CA ARG A 45 -9.75 4.49 -4.13
C ARG A 45 -8.49 3.95 -3.49
N LEU A 46 -8.23 4.39 -2.26
CA LEU A 46 -7.29 3.73 -1.37
C LEU A 46 -7.94 2.44 -0.86
N MET A 47 -7.37 1.29 -1.21
CA MET A 47 -7.95 -0.03 -0.90
C MET A 47 -8.31 -0.16 0.59
N GLU A 48 -9.50 -0.65 0.89
CA GLU A 48 -10.02 -0.84 2.26
C GLU A 48 -10.06 0.43 3.14
N LEU A 49 -9.93 1.63 2.54
CA LEU A 49 -9.94 2.91 3.26
C LEU A 49 -11.04 3.84 2.73
N PHE A 50 -10.72 4.81 1.88
CA PHE A 50 -11.68 5.76 1.32
C PHE A 50 -11.28 6.19 -0.10
N ASN A 51 -12.19 6.92 -0.74
CA ASN A 51 -12.02 7.50 -2.06
C ASN A 51 -11.51 8.94 -1.92
N ILE A 52 -10.57 9.30 -2.78
CA ILE A 52 -9.95 10.63 -2.83
C ILE A 52 -10.11 11.23 -4.22
N LYS A 53 -10.13 12.56 -4.30
CA LYS A 53 -10.06 13.31 -5.55
C LYS A 53 -8.71 13.98 -5.64
N ILE A 54 -7.98 13.74 -6.73
CA ILE A 54 -6.65 14.33 -6.93
C ILE A 54 -6.79 15.82 -7.19
N ASP A 55 -6.16 16.65 -6.37
CA ASP A 55 -6.16 18.10 -6.51
C ASP A 55 -4.88 18.60 -7.18
N ARG A 56 -3.74 17.97 -6.88
CA ARG A 56 -2.43 18.33 -7.44
C ARG A 56 -1.53 17.12 -7.58
N VAL A 57 -0.77 17.06 -8.67
CA VAL A 57 0.25 16.03 -8.91
C VAL A 57 1.59 16.73 -9.08
N GLU A 58 2.55 16.38 -8.24
CA GLU A 58 3.95 16.79 -8.33
C GLU A 58 4.84 15.60 -8.73
N VAL A 59 6.14 15.86 -8.93
CA VAL A 59 7.09 14.82 -9.36
C VAL A 59 7.21 13.67 -8.36
N TYR A 60 7.09 13.96 -7.05
CA TYR A 60 7.29 13.00 -5.97
C TYR A 60 6.15 12.96 -4.94
N ALA A 61 5.09 13.73 -5.15
CA ALA A 61 4.00 13.87 -4.19
C ALA A 61 2.66 14.16 -4.89
N VAL A 62 1.57 13.91 -4.17
CA VAL A 62 0.20 14.17 -4.64
C VAL A 62 -0.58 14.77 -3.48
N GLU A 63 -1.30 15.84 -3.78
CA GLU A 63 -2.28 16.41 -2.86
C GLU A 63 -3.67 15.98 -3.35
N ALA A 64 -4.49 15.53 -2.42
CA ALA A 64 -5.83 15.05 -2.70
C ALA A 64 -6.77 15.33 -1.54
N SER A 65 -8.03 15.57 -1.86
CA SER A 65 -9.10 15.78 -0.90
C SER A 65 -9.90 14.49 -0.72
N PHE A 66 -10.37 14.28 0.51
CA PHE A 66 -11.37 13.25 0.79
C PHE A 66 -12.61 13.45 -0.10
N LEU A 67 -13.13 12.36 -0.65
CA LEU A 67 -14.30 12.38 -1.53
C LEU A 67 -15.48 11.62 -0.92
N SER A 68 -15.30 10.33 -0.59
CA SER A 68 -16.30 9.50 0.09
C SER A 68 -15.71 8.18 0.60
N GLU A 69 -16.41 7.43 1.45
CA GLU A 69 -15.91 6.13 1.95
C GLU A 69 -16.39 4.93 1.12
N ALA A 70 -17.61 5.00 0.56
CA ALA A 70 -18.30 3.86 -0.01
C ALA A 70 -17.60 3.32 -1.26
N TYR A 71 -17.43 1.99 -1.33
CA TYR A 71 -16.84 1.32 -2.49
C TYR A 71 -17.69 1.53 -3.76
N GLU A 72 -19.01 1.62 -3.61
CA GLU A 72 -19.94 1.85 -4.72
C GLU A 72 -19.67 3.16 -5.46
N ASP A 73 -19.23 4.21 -4.76
CA ASP A 73 -18.89 5.47 -5.40
C ASP A 73 -17.66 5.33 -6.29
N ALA A 74 -16.63 4.63 -5.83
CA ALA A 74 -15.46 4.30 -6.64
C ALA A 74 -15.84 3.53 -7.90
N LYS A 75 -16.76 2.55 -7.79
CA LYS A 75 -17.28 1.80 -8.95
C LYS A 75 -18.01 2.72 -9.93
N LYS A 76 -18.91 3.59 -9.44
CA LYS A 76 -19.65 4.56 -10.30
C LYS A 76 -18.72 5.50 -11.05
N MET A 77 -17.62 5.90 -10.42
CA MET A 77 -16.60 6.78 -11.02
C MET A 77 -15.56 6.04 -11.87
N ASN A 78 -15.63 4.70 -11.93
CA ASN A 78 -14.59 3.85 -12.50
C ASN A 78 -13.18 4.21 -11.94
N ALA A 79 -13.12 4.52 -10.64
CA ALA A 79 -11.91 4.94 -9.97
C ALA A 79 -10.95 3.75 -9.81
N PRO A 80 -9.66 3.89 -10.16
CA PRO A 80 -8.68 2.84 -9.93
C PRO A 80 -8.50 2.60 -8.43
N LEU A 81 -8.22 1.33 -8.08
CA LEU A 81 -7.89 0.92 -6.72
C LEU A 81 -6.39 0.81 -6.56
N ILE A 82 -5.86 1.48 -5.54
CA ILE A 82 -4.43 1.48 -5.23
C ILE A 82 -4.16 1.04 -3.79
N HIS A 83 -3.03 0.34 -3.59
CA HIS A 83 -2.53 0.04 -2.26
C HIS A 83 -1.82 1.27 -1.69
N TRP A 84 -1.63 1.28 -0.38
CA TRP A 84 -1.04 2.40 0.34
C TRP A 84 -0.41 1.91 1.64
N VAL A 85 0.52 2.69 2.19
CA VAL A 85 1.07 2.50 3.54
C VAL A 85 1.04 3.85 4.27
N PRO A 86 0.48 3.95 5.49
CA PRO A 86 0.49 5.21 6.22
C PRO A 86 1.92 5.60 6.63
N ILE A 87 2.30 6.86 6.41
CA ILE A 87 3.62 7.37 6.78
C ILE A 87 3.75 7.38 8.31
N GLY A 88 4.85 6.83 8.83
CA GLY A 88 5.12 6.65 10.25
C GLY A 88 4.63 5.31 10.82
N GLU A 89 3.99 4.47 9.99
CA GLU A 89 3.70 3.06 10.28
C GLU A 89 4.25 2.17 9.15
N ASP A 90 5.42 2.56 8.62
CA ASP A 90 6.15 1.91 7.55
C ASP A 90 7.52 1.37 8.01
N ILE A 91 8.01 0.34 7.32
CA ILE A 91 9.35 -0.24 7.49
C ILE A 91 10.02 -0.27 6.10
N PRO A 92 11.27 0.22 5.97
CA PRO A 92 12.04 0.10 4.73
C PRO A 92 12.09 -1.35 4.24
N CYS A 93 12.00 -1.55 2.93
CA CYS A 93 11.97 -2.88 2.34
C CYS A 93 12.75 -2.92 1.03
N GLU A 94 13.44 -4.02 0.79
CA GLU A 94 14.07 -4.38 -0.47
C GLU A 94 13.52 -5.70 -0.98
N VAL A 95 13.22 -5.74 -2.28
CA VAL A 95 12.85 -6.97 -2.97
C VAL A 95 13.90 -7.28 -4.03
N VAL A 96 14.53 -8.44 -3.91
CA VAL A 96 15.42 -9.00 -4.94
C VAL A 96 14.56 -9.70 -5.99
N MET A 97 14.66 -9.21 -7.22
CA MET A 97 13.93 -9.73 -8.38
C MET A 97 14.67 -10.92 -9.02
N PRO A 98 14.02 -11.74 -9.88
CA PRO A 98 14.65 -12.92 -10.48
C PRO A 98 15.87 -12.62 -11.37
N ASP A 99 15.97 -11.40 -11.89
CA ASP A 99 17.10 -10.87 -12.66
C ASP A 99 18.19 -10.24 -11.76
N ALA A 100 18.12 -10.48 -10.45
CA ALA A 100 18.99 -9.92 -9.41
C ALA A 100 18.91 -8.39 -9.26
N VAL A 101 17.96 -7.71 -9.90
CA VAL A 101 17.68 -6.30 -9.65
C VAL A 101 17.05 -6.15 -8.27
N VAL A 102 17.49 -5.14 -7.52
CA VAL A 102 16.91 -4.80 -6.21
C VAL A 102 15.91 -3.66 -6.38
N ILE A 103 14.67 -3.87 -5.93
CA ILE A 103 13.65 -2.83 -5.85
C ILE A 103 13.55 -2.36 -4.40
N GLU A 104 13.82 -1.08 -4.18
CA GLU A 104 13.67 -0.42 -2.88
C GLU A 104 12.26 0.16 -2.70
N GLY A 105 11.76 0.11 -1.47
CA GLY A 105 10.47 0.69 -1.10
C GLY A 105 10.21 0.59 0.39
N VAL A 106 8.93 0.57 0.73
CA VAL A 106 8.46 0.46 2.11
C VAL A 106 7.35 -0.59 2.21
N THR A 107 7.25 -1.20 3.38
CA THR A 107 6.16 -2.12 3.75
C THR A 107 5.43 -1.57 4.96
N GLU A 108 4.25 -2.11 5.24
CA GLU A 108 3.55 -1.83 6.48
C GLU A 108 4.29 -2.39 7.69
N LYS A 109 4.16 -1.71 8.84
CA LYS A 109 4.77 -2.14 10.10
C LYS A 109 4.39 -3.56 10.55
N ALA A 110 3.21 -4.05 10.15
CA ALA A 110 2.80 -5.42 10.43
C ALA A 110 3.77 -6.47 9.85
N CYS A 111 4.47 -6.14 8.77
CA CYS A 111 5.49 -7.00 8.18
C CYS A 111 6.69 -7.25 9.12
N GLY A 112 6.90 -6.40 10.13
CA GLY A 112 7.91 -6.61 11.17
C GLY A 112 7.68 -7.86 12.04
N ASN A 113 6.49 -8.46 11.99
CA ASN A 113 6.17 -9.70 12.70
C ASN A 113 6.34 -10.95 11.84
N LEU A 114 6.73 -10.81 10.56
CA LEU A 114 6.99 -11.94 9.68
C LEU A 114 8.30 -12.62 10.07
N ARG A 115 8.40 -13.92 9.81
CA ARG A 115 9.63 -14.69 10.00
C ARG A 115 10.32 -14.95 8.67
N PRO A 116 11.64 -15.21 8.69
CA PRO A 116 12.33 -15.78 7.54
C PRO A 116 11.59 -17.01 6.97
N ASP A 117 11.66 -17.16 5.66
CA ASP A 117 11.00 -18.19 4.85
C ASP A 117 9.48 -18.09 4.74
N GLU A 118 8.82 -17.13 5.40
CA GLU A 118 7.40 -16.89 5.18
C GLU A 118 7.15 -16.35 3.77
N ILE A 119 6.13 -16.91 3.11
CA ILE A 119 5.67 -16.44 1.80
C ILE A 119 4.44 -15.57 2.02
N VAL A 120 4.53 -14.32 1.58
CA VAL A 120 3.45 -13.33 1.70
C VAL A 120 3.15 -12.70 0.35
N GLN A 121 1.95 -12.15 0.21
CA GLN A 121 1.57 -11.39 -0.98
C GLN A 121 1.66 -9.90 -0.67
N PHE A 122 2.52 -9.18 -1.39
CA PHE A 122 2.48 -7.73 -1.44
C PHE A 122 1.42 -7.32 -2.46
N GLU A 123 0.32 -6.74 -1.98
CA GLU A 123 -0.86 -6.45 -2.79
C GLU A 123 -0.51 -5.58 -4.02
N ARG A 124 -0.93 -6.04 -5.20
CA ARG A 124 -0.64 -5.43 -6.53
C ARG A 124 0.84 -5.41 -6.94
N PHE A 125 1.74 -5.91 -6.10
CA PHE A 125 3.15 -6.12 -6.44
C PHE A 125 3.42 -7.57 -6.85
N GLY A 126 3.16 -8.54 -5.96
CA GLY A 126 3.36 -9.98 -6.19
C GLY A 126 3.61 -10.77 -4.91
N PHE A 127 3.80 -12.08 -5.03
CA PHE A 127 4.24 -12.96 -3.95
C PHE A 127 5.74 -12.85 -3.72
N VAL A 128 6.15 -12.82 -2.46
CA VAL A 128 7.54 -12.73 -2.04
C VAL A 128 7.82 -13.72 -0.90
N ARG A 129 9.05 -14.23 -0.82
CA ARG A 129 9.58 -14.94 0.36
C ARG A 129 10.38 -13.96 1.20
N ILE A 130 10.08 -13.87 2.49
CA ILE A 130 10.86 -13.08 3.44
C ILE A 130 12.20 -13.76 3.69
N ASP A 131 13.29 -13.04 3.48
CA ASP A 131 14.64 -13.50 3.81
C ASP A 131 15.04 -13.06 5.21
N ARG A 132 14.87 -11.76 5.51
CA ARG A 132 15.24 -11.16 6.80
C ARG A 132 14.29 -10.05 7.22
N VAL A 133 14.11 -9.91 8.52
CA VAL A 133 13.34 -8.85 9.16
C VAL A 133 14.21 -8.24 10.26
N GLU A 134 14.85 -7.12 9.94
CA GLU A 134 15.71 -6.36 10.86
C GLU A 134 15.24 -4.88 10.87
N GLU A 135 16.14 -3.90 10.81
CA GLU A 135 15.78 -2.48 10.60
C GLU A 135 15.14 -2.24 9.21
N LYS A 136 15.45 -3.13 8.26
CA LYS A 136 14.88 -3.19 6.91
C LYS A 136 14.44 -4.63 6.63
N ILE A 137 13.36 -4.79 5.87
CA ILE A 137 12.92 -6.10 5.39
C ILE A 137 13.63 -6.42 4.08
N LEU A 138 14.20 -7.62 3.98
CA LEU A 138 14.70 -8.17 2.73
C LEU A 138 13.80 -9.32 2.29
N ALA A 139 13.33 -9.26 1.05
CA ALA A 139 12.50 -10.29 0.46
C ALA A 139 12.99 -10.68 -0.94
N TYR A 140 12.64 -11.88 -1.38
CA TYR A 140 12.87 -12.37 -2.74
C TYR A 140 11.54 -12.51 -3.46
N PHE A 141 11.46 -11.95 -4.67
CA PHE A 141 10.28 -12.08 -5.51
C PHE A 141 10.08 -13.52 -5.97
N ALA A 142 8.84 -14.00 -5.90
CA ALA A 142 8.44 -15.31 -6.41
C ALA A 142 7.74 -15.19 -7.76
N HIS A 143 6.53 -14.63 -7.79
CA HIS A 143 5.71 -14.44 -8.99
C HIS A 143 4.60 -13.42 -8.74
N LYS A 144 3.91 -12.98 -9.80
CA LYS A 144 2.79 -12.03 -9.74
C LYS A 144 1.53 -12.63 -10.31
#